data_AF-A0A3N0GRZ4-F1
#
_entry.id   AF-A0A3N0GRZ4-F1
#
_cell.length_a   1.000
_cell.length_b   1.000
_cell.length_c   1.000
_cell.angle_alpha   90.00
_cell.angle_beta   90.00
_cell.angle_gamma   90.00
#
_symmetry.space_group_name_H-M   'P 1'
#
loop_
_entity.id
_entity.type
_entity.pdbx_description
1 polymer ?
#
loop_
_entity_poly.entity_id
_entity_poly.type
_entity_poly.pdbx_seq_one_letter_code
_entity_poly.pdbx_strand_id
1 'polypeptide(L)'
;MERFTSNLVVSAALGQVVGLLGWIDPVFFPLVLLGPVITGAVAAARRISYPWIAVLWCSAGLNMAWTDGVVNHEDVPFHLALAVLMPVLAGIGFGVVRLTSVVRRPA
;
A
#
# COMPACT_ATOMS: atom_id res chain seq x y z
N MET A 1 15.73 16.95 -3.08
CA MET A 1 14.43 16.89 -2.37
C MET A 1 13.27 16.79 -3.35
N GLU A 2 13.21 17.60 -4.39
CA GLU A 2 12.11 17.60 -5.39
C GLU A 2 11.75 16.21 -5.94
N ARG A 3 12.72 15.43 -6.44
CA ARG A 3 12.45 14.08 -6.97
C ARG A 3 11.83 13.11 -5.95
N PHE A 4 12.21 13.20 -4.69
CA PHE A 4 11.65 12.35 -3.64
C PHE A 4 10.20 12.71 -3.39
N THR A 5 9.91 14.01 -3.25
CA THR A 5 8.54 14.52 -3.10
C THR A 5 7.68 14.15 -4.31
N SER A 6 8.18 14.34 -5.54
CA SER A 6 7.47 13.93 -6.76
C SER A 6 7.13 12.44 -6.75
N ASN A 7 8.05 11.59 -6.31
CA ASN A 7 7.81 10.14 -6.25
C ASN A 7 6.76 9.77 -5.20
N LEU A 8 6.70 10.45 -4.06
CA LEU A 8 5.67 10.23 -3.05
C LEU A 8 4.30 10.74 -3.50
N VAL A 9 4.25 11.87 -4.22
CA VAL A 9 3.00 12.37 -4.83
C VAL A 9 2.48 11.39 -5.88
N VAL A 10 3.36 10.87 -6.75
CA VAL A 10 2.99 9.84 -7.73
C VAL A 10 2.49 8.58 -7.03
N SER A 11 3.17 8.14 -5.97
CA SER A 11 2.72 7.00 -5.15
C SER A 11 1.34 7.25 -4.54
N ALA A 12 1.09 8.43 -3.97
CA ALA A 12 -0.20 8.79 -3.40
C ALA A 12 -1.29 8.78 -4.49
N ALA A 13 -1.03 9.36 -5.66
CA ALA A 13 -1.96 9.37 -6.79
C ALA A 13 -2.28 7.95 -7.28
N LEU A 14 -1.27 7.08 -7.41
CA LEU A 14 -1.49 5.67 -7.74
C LEU A 14 -2.29 4.95 -6.65
N GLY A 15 -2.04 5.26 -5.38
CA GLY A 15 -2.84 4.76 -4.27
C GLY A 15 -4.32 5.12 -4.39
N GLN A 16 -4.65 6.33 -4.86
CA GLN A 16 -6.04 6.70 -5.14
C GLN A 16 -6.67 5.82 -6.22
N VAL A 17 -5.94 5.54 -7.31
CA VAL A 17 -6.41 4.63 -8.37
C VAL A 17 -6.61 3.21 -7.84
N VAL A 18 -5.70 2.71 -7.00
CA VAL A 18 -5.83 1.41 -6.35
C VAL A 18 -7.03 1.38 -5.39
N GLY A 19 -7.28 2.46 -4.65
CA GLY A 19 -8.43 2.59 -3.76
C GLY A 19 -9.77 2.42 -4.46
N LEU A 20 -9.90 2.92 -5.70
CA LEU A 20 -11.09 2.74 -6.52
C LEU A 20 -11.39 1.27 -6.86
N LEU A 21 -10.37 0.41 -6.89
CA LEU A 21 -10.60 -1.03 -7.07
C LEU A 21 -11.32 -1.68 -5.88
N GLY A 22 -11.35 -1.00 -4.72
CA GLY A 22 -12.12 -1.42 -3.55
C GLY A 22 -13.63 -1.44 -3.78
N TRP A 23 -14.13 -0.75 -4.82
CA TRP A 23 -15.53 -0.79 -5.24
C TRP A 23 -15.93 -2.10 -5.93
N ILE A 24 -14.96 -2.97 -6.22
CA ILE A 24 -15.21 -4.27 -6.83
C ILE A 24 -15.20 -5.31 -5.71
N ASP A 25 -16.37 -5.61 -5.14
CA ASP A 25 -16.55 -6.51 -3.98
C ASP A 25 -15.69 -7.79 -3.99
N PRO A 26 -15.68 -8.62 -5.06
CA PRO A 26 -14.87 -9.84 -5.06
C PRO A 26 -13.36 -9.58 -5.03
N VAL A 27 -12.92 -8.37 -5.38
CA VAL A 27 -11.51 -7.95 -5.40
C VAL A 27 -11.10 -7.34 -4.07
N PHE A 28 -12.03 -6.79 -3.28
CA PHE A 28 -11.74 -6.02 -2.07
C PHE A 28 -10.82 -6.75 -1.09
N PHE A 29 -11.24 -7.92 -0.59
CA PHE A 29 -10.45 -8.67 0.40
C PHE A 29 -9.09 -9.12 -0.14
N PRO A 30 -9.00 -9.75 -1.34
CA PRO A 30 -7.70 -10.05 -1.95
C PRO A 30 -6.81 -8.81 -2.09
N LEU A 31 -7.38 -7.67 -2.50
CA LEU A 31 -6.64 -6.43 -2.71
C LEU A 31 -6.03 -5.90 -1.41
N VAL A 32 -6.82 -5.74 -0.36
CA VAL A 32 -6.37 -5.09 0.88
C VAL A 32 -5.49 -6.00 1.75
N LEU A 33 -5.61 -7.32 1.60
CA LEU A 33 -4.82 -8.29 2.37
C LEU A 33 -3.56 -8.77 1.63
N LEU A 34 -3.67 -9.15 0.36
CA LEU A 34 -2.56 -9.70 -0.40
C LEU A 34 -1.78 -8.63 -1.17
N GLY A 35 -2.48 -7.64 -1.70
CA GLY A 35 -1.87 -6.55 -2.48
C GLY A 35 -0.70 -5.89 -1.77
N PRO A 36 -0.84 -5.41 -0.51
CA PRO A 36 0.26 -4.77 0.21
C PRO A 36 1.44 -5.71 0.42
N VAL A 37 1.19 -6.94 0.85
CA VAL A 37 2.25 -7.93 1.10
C VAL A 37 3.04 -8.20 -0.18
N ILE A 38 2.36 -8.49 -1.28
CA ILE A 38 2.98 -8.80 -2.58
C ILE A 38 3.77 -7.60 -3.09
N THR A 39 3.18 -6.41 -3.10
CA THR A 39 3.85 -5.20 -3.60
C THR A 39 5.03 -4.78 -2.73
N GLY A 40 4.94 -4.94 -1.41
CA GLY A 40 6.06 -4.76 -0.48
C GLY A 40 7.23 -5.69 -0.81
N ALA A 41 6.94 -6.99 -1.00
CA ALA A 41 7.93 -7.99 -1.40
C ALA A 41 8.59 -7.65 -2.74
N VAL A 42 7.79 -7.30 -3.75
CA VAL A 42 8.28 -6.91 -5.09
C VAL A 42 9.12 -5.64 -5.01
N ALA A 43 8.70 -4.64 -4.24
CA ALA A 43 9.45 -3.40 -4.07
C ALA A 43 10.82 -3.64 -3.44
N ALA A 44 10.90 -4.48 -2.41
CA ALA A 44 12.17 -4.88 -1.81
C ALA A 44 13.07 -5.58 -2.84
N ALA A 45 12.53 -6.53 -3.61
CA ALA A 45 13.27 -7.23 -4.67
C ALA A 45 13.80 -6.28 -5.76
N ARG A 46 13.03 -5.24 -6.07
CA ARG A 46 13.36 -4.21 -7.07
C ARG A 46 14.14 -3.02 -6.50
N ARG A 47 14.50 -3.04 -5.21
CA ARG A 47 15.19 -1.95 -4.51
C ARG A 47 14.44 -0.61 -4.55
N ILE A 48 13.11 -0.66 -4.64
CA ILE A 48 12.24 0.50 -4.47
C ILE A 48 12.19 0.85 -2.98
N SER A 49 12.12 2.14 -2.64
CA SER A 49 12.12 2.57 -1.25
C SER A 49 10.79 2.25 -0.56
N TYR A 50 10.84 1.80 0.69
CA TYR A 50 9.64 1.48 1.49
C TYR A 50 8.64 2.65 1.61
N PRO A 51 9.06 3.91 1.84
CA PRO A 51 8.13 5.04 1.91
C PRO A 51 7.23 5.16 0.68
N TRP A 52 7.74 4.80 -0.50
CA TRP A 52 6.94 4.82 -1.72
C TRP A 52 5.77 3.84 -1.65
N ILE A 53 5.98 2.62 -1.16
CA ILE A 53 4.92 1.61 -1.04
C ILE A 53 3.98 1.92 0.13
N ALA A 54 4.53 2.41 1.25
CA ALA A 54 3.72 2.80 2.40
C ALA A 54 2.74 3.93 2.07
N VAL A 55 3.18 4.96 1.33
CA VAL A 55 2.31 6.05 0.89
C VAL A 55 1.23 5.56 -0.08
N LEU A 56 1.57 4.63 -0.98
CA LEU A 56 0.61 4.08 -1.95
C LEU A 56 -0.56 3.41 -1.22
N TRP A 57 -0.25 2.52 -0.28
CA TRP A 57 -1.28 1.76 0.43
C TRP A 57 -2.03 2.58 1.48
N CYS A 58 -1.35 3.52 2.15
CA CYS A 58 -2.03 4.48 3.01
C CYS A 58 -3.04 5.31 2.21
N SER A 59 -2.60 5.85 1.07
CA SER A 59 -3.45 6.61 0.16
C SER A 59 -4.64 5.80 -0.36
N ALA A 60 -4.45 4.52 -0.68
CA ALA A 60 -5.54 3.62 -1.06
C ALA A 60 -6.59 3.45 0.05
N GLY A 61 -6.17 3.27 1.30
CA GLY A 61 -7.12 3.17 2.42
C GLY A 61 -7.85 4.49 2.69
N LEU A 62 -7.15 5.63 2.57
CA LEU A 62 -7.79 6.95 2.66
C LEU A 62 -8.78 7.19 1.52
N ASN A 63 -8.47 6.70 0.31
CA ASN A 63 -9.40 6.74 -0.82
C ASN A 63 -10.71 6.01 -0.46
N MET A 64 -10.59 4.76 -0.01
CA MET A 64 -11.75 3.96 0.38
C MET A 64 -12.54 4.65 1.51
N ALA A 65 -11.84 5.18 2.54
CA ALA A 65 -12.49 5.83 3.68
C ALA A 65 -13.33 7.06 3.29
N TRP A 66 -12.81 7.91 2.40
CA TRP A 66 -13.60 9.08 1.98
C TRP A 66 -14.72 8.68 1.02
N THR A 67 -14.49 7.73 0.11
CA THR A 67 -15.56 7.27 -0.80
C THR A 67 -16.68 6.61 -0.01
N ASP A 68 -16.34 5.83 1.01
CA ASP A 68 -17.33 5.15 1.85
C ASP A 68 -18.09 6.15 2.72
N GLY A 69 -17.41 7.15 3.29
CA GLY A 69 -18.04 8.18 4.08
C GLY A 69 -18.90 9.17 3.28
N VAL A 70 -18.48 9.55 2.08
CA VAL A 70 -19.14 10.59 1.26
C VAL A 70 -20.16 10.00 0.29
N VAL A 71 -19.91 8.81 -0.27
CA VAL A 71 -20.79 8.19 -1.26
C VAL A 71 -21.74 7.21 -0.56
N ASN A 72 -21.21 6.27 0.22
CA ASN A 72 -22.03 5.22 0.85
C ASN A 72 -22.63 5.66 2.20
N HIS A 73 -22.02 6.64 2.88
CA HIS A 73 -22.34 7.04 4.25
C HIS A 73 -22.16 5.92 5.28
N GLU A 74 -21.19 5.04 5.06
CA GLU A 74 -20.94 3.82 5.84
C GLU A 74 -19.46 3.69 6.25
N ASP A 75 -19.19 2.78 7.21
CA ASP A 75 -17.92 2.10 7.55
C ASP A 75 -16.58 2.86 7.47
N VAL A 76 -16.59 4.19 7.60
CA VAL A 76 -15.39 5.04 7.65
C VAL A 76 -14.31 4.52 8.64
N PRO A 77 -14.64 4.11 9.88
CA PRO A 77 -13.63 3.63 10.83
C PRO A 77 -12.89 2.38 10.33
N PHE A 78 -13.57 1.48 9.64
CA PHE A 78 -12.99 0.27 9.08
C PHE A 78 -11.96 0.62 7.99
N HIS A 79 -12.32 1.50 7.07
CA HIS A 79 -11.42 1.94 6.00
C HIS A 79 -10.24 2.77 6.52
N LEU A 80 -10.43 3.57 7.57
CA LEU A 80 -9.32 4.26 8.25
C LEU A 80 -8.36 3.26 8.92
N ALA A 81 -8.88 2.18 9.52
CA ALA A 81 -8.03 1.11 10.03
C ALA A 81 -7.23 0.44 8.91
N LEU A 82 -7.84 0.22 7.73
CA LEU A 82 -7.14 -0.28 6.54
C LEU A 82 -6.05 0.68 6.05
N ALA A 83 -6.26 1.99 6.12
CA ALA A 83 -5.24 2.99 5.75
C ALA A 83 -3.95 2.86 6.58
N VAL A 84 -4.05 2.37 7.83
CA VAL A 84 -2.90 2.09 8.69
C VAL A 84 -2.38 0.66 8.50
N LEU A 85 -3.28 -0.32 8.39
CA LEU A 85 -2.93 -1.73 8.30
C LEU A 85 -2.19 -2.07 7.01
N MET A 86 -2.63 -1.55 5.86
CA MET A 86 -2.05 -1.91 4.57
C MET A 86 -0.57 -1.51 4.43
N PRO A 87 -0.12 -0.31 4.84
CA PRO A 87 1.31 0.00 4.94
C PRO A 87 2.10 -0.99 5.80
N VAL A 88 1.55 -1.43 6.94
CA VAL A 88 2.19 -2.42 7.82
C VAL A 88 2.34 -3.76 7.10
N LEU A 89 1.29 -4.24 6.44
CA LEU A 89 1.33 -5.46 5.63
C LEU A 89 2.37 -5.37 4.50
N ALA A 90 2.47 -4.23 3.83
CA ALA A 90 3.53 -3.98 2.87
C ALA A 90 4.92 -4.00 3.52
N GLY A 91 5.05 -3.46 4.73
CA GLY A 91 6.28 -3.50 5.52
C GLY A 91 6.73 -4.92 5.83
N ILE A 92 5.78 -5.83 6.14
CA ILE A 92 6.06 -7.25 6.37
C ILE A 92 6.64 -7.89 5.10
N GLY A 93 5.95 -7.77 3.95
CA GLY A 93 6.43 -8.33 2.69
C GLY A 93 7.78 -7.76 2.28
N PHE A 94 7.96 -6.45 2.44
CA PHE A 94 9.21 -5.74 2.17
C PHE A 94 10.35 -6.24 3.07
N GLY A 95 10.11 -6.35 4.38
CA GLY A 95 11.08 -6.78 5.38
C GLY A 95 11.56 -8.21 5.13
N VAL A 96 10.66 -9.15 4.87
CA VAL A 96 11.00 -10.56 4.58
C VAL A 96 11.94 -10.67 3.39
N VAL A 97 11.64 -10.02 2.26
CA VAL A 97 12.50 -10.07 1.07
C VAL A 97 13.82 -9.34 1.29
N ARG A 98 13.81 -8.22 2.01
CA ARG A 98 15.03 -7.47 2.29
C ARG A 98 15.99 -8.26 3.19
N LEU A 99 15.48 -8.92 4.22
CA LEU A 99 16.29 -9.75 5.12
C LEU A 99 16.88 -10.96 4.37
N THR A 100 16.07 -11.65 3.57
CA THR A 100 16.51 -12.83 2.81
C THR A 100 17.53 -12.49 1.71
N SER A 101 17.44 -11.30 1.10
CA SER A 101 18.40 -10.86 0.08
C SER A 101 19.75 -10.39 0.66
N VAL A 102 19.78 -9.88 1.89
CA VAL A 102 21.04 -9.56 2.60
C VAL A 102 21.82 -10.83 2.93
N VAL A 103 21.14 -11.88 3.39
CA VAL A 103 21.76 -13.17 3.76
C VAL A 103 22.40 -13.89 2.56
N ARG A 104 21.93 -13.64 1.34
CA ARG A 104 22.38 -14.33 0.12
C ARG A 104 23.60 -13.70 -0.57
N ARG A 105 24.20 -12.64 -0.03
CA ARG A 105 25.45 -12.10 -0.60
C ARG A 105 26.64 -12.90 -0.05
N PRO A 106 27.35 -13.71 -0.86
CA PRO A 106 28.59 -14.33 -0.41
C PRO A 106 29.62 -13.25 -0.10
N ALA A 107 30.38 -13.44 0.98
CA ALA A 107 31.48 -12.59 1.41
C ALA A 107 32.64 -12.64 0.40
#